data_AF-A0A0W1END6-F1
#
_entry.id   AF-A0A0W1END6-F1
#
_cell.length_a   1.000
_cell.length_b   1.000
_cell.length_c   1.000
_cell.angle_alpha   90.00
_cell.angle_beta   90.00
_cell.angle_gamma   90.00
#
_symmetry.space_group_name_H-M   'P 1'
#
loop_
_entity.id
_entity.type
_entity.pdbx_description
1 polymer ?
#
loop_
_entity_poly.entity_id
_entity_poly.type
_entity_poly.pdbx_seq_one_letter_code
_entity_poly.pdbx_strand_id
1 'polypeptide(L)'
;MLDQIKSGQGFIAALDQSGGSTPKALKGYGIEGDAFSNDEEMFGLIHDMRSRIITSPCFNGQKVIGAILFERTMDGDAGGKPVPALLWERGVVPFLKVDKGLEDEADGVQLMKANPGIDDLCARAVAKGVFGTKMRSVINLANEAGVKAIVAQQFAEAARIAAHGLVPIIEPEVNIKSAERDAADRLLLKETLAALDAWTGAPVMLKLSLPTEAGLFQPLVDHPKVLRVVALSGGFARPEACVELAKNPGIIASFSRALLEDLRHQMSDDEFNASLGGAIDEIHAASVA
;
A
#
# COMPACT_ATOMS: atom_id res chain seq x y z
N MET A 1 11.17 9.90 10.28
CA MET A 1 10.06 9.18 9.61
C MET A 1 8.83 10.04 9.44
N LEU A 2 8.22 10.60 10.50
CA LEU A 2 7.00 11.42 10.39
C LEU A 2 7.11 12.57 9.39
N ASP A 3 8.12 13.44 9.51
CA ASP A 3 8.29 14.59 8.60
C ASP A 3 8.46 14.14 7.15
N GLN A 4 9.18 13.05 6.91
CA GLN A 4 9.35 12.51 5.58
C GLN A 4 8.02 12.03 4.96
N ILE A 5 7.16 11.38 5.73
CA ILE A 5 5.83 10.99 5.24
C ILE A 5 4.94 12.20 5.06
N LYS A 6 4.97 13.14 6.01
CA LYS A 6 4.12 14.33 5.97
C LYS A 6 4.45 15.26 4.81
N SER A 7 5.72 15.56 4.56
CA SER A 7 6.15 16.61 3.61
C SER A 7 7.10 16.14 2.52
N GLY A 8 7.54 14.87 2.54
CA GLY A 8 8.43 14.33 1.51
C GLY A 8 7.82 14.41 0.11
N GLN A 9 8.66 14.74 -0.87
CA GLN A 9 8.28 14.88 -2.27
C GLN A 9 8.55 13.56 -2.99
N GLY A 10 7.67 12.57 -2.77
CA GLY A 10 7.77 11.27 -3.40
C GLY A 10 6.60 10.36 -3.09
N PHE A 11 6.78 9.07 -3.29
CA PHE A 11 5.71 8.08 -3.22
C PHE A 11 6.06 6.86 -2.35
N ILE A 12 5.07 6.00 -2.10
CA ILE A 12 5.26 4.78 -1.31
C ILE A 12 5.29 3.54 -2.21
N ALA A 13 6.32 2.72 -2.13
CA ALA A 13 6.34 1.42 -2.82
C ALA A 13 5.56 0.37 -2.00
N ALA A 14 4.65 -0.38 -2.63
CA ALA A 14 3.91 -1.43 -1.96
C ALA A 14 4.50 -2.81 -2.31
N LEU A 15 5.24 -3.39 -1.36
CA LEU A 15 5.95 -4.67 -1.44
C LEU A 15 5.32 -5.72 -0.49
N ASP A 16 4.00 -5.65 -0.33
CA ASP A 16 3.22 -6.31 0.72
C ASP A 16 2.32 -7.45 0.23
N GLN A 17 2.62 -8.02 -0.95
CA GLN A 17 1.89 -9.17 -1.48
C GLN A 17 1.89 -10.31 -0.44
N SER A 18 0.70 -10.75 -0.03
CA SER A 18 0.51 -11.90 0.86
C SER A 18 0.55 -13.20 0.07
N GLY A 19 0.54 -14.35 0.76
CA GLY A 19 0.59 -15.68 0.16
C GLY A 19 -0.36 -15.88 -1.04
N GLY A 20 -1.63 -15.51 -0.92
CA GLY A 20 -2.59 -15.64 -2.03
C GLY A 20 -2.29 -14.78 -3.27
N SER A 21 -1.49 -13.72 -3.13
CA SER A 21 -1.10 -12.82 -4.22
C SER A 21 0.35 -13.02 -4.71
N THR A 22 1.17 -13.73 -3.94
CA THR A 22 2.57 -14.01 -4.25
C THR A 22 2.75 -14.76 -5.58
N PRO A 23 1.99 -15.84 -5.90
CA PRO A 23 2.14 -16.53 -7.18
C PRO A 23 1.97 -15.62 -8.39
N LYS A 24 0.98 -14.71 -8.33
CA LYS A 24 0.73 -13.74 -9.41
C LYS A 24 1.88 -12.73 -9.54
N ALA A 25 2.47 -12.30 -8.43
CA ALA A 25 3.61 -11.40 -8.43
C ALA A 25 4.87 -12.08 -9.00
N LEU A 26 5.17 -13.31 -8.57
CA LEU A 26 6.27 -14.13 -9.09
C LEU A 26 6.11 -14.37 -10.59
N LYS A 27 4.90 -14.73 -11.04
CA LYS A 27 4.61 -14.89 -12.47
C LYS A 27 4.84 -13.61 -13.26
N GLY A 28 4.38 -12.47 -12.75
CA GLY A 28 4.66 -11.16 -13.36
C GLY A 28 6.16 -10.84 -13.44
N TYR A 29 6.94 -11.34 -12.48
CA TYR A 29 8.40 -11.24 -12.44
C TYR A 29 9.11 -12.29 -13.31
N GLY A 30 8.39 -13.16 -14.01
CA GLY A 30 8.95 -14.20 -14.88
C GLY A 30 9.35 -15.49 -14.17
N ILE A 31 8.79 -15.75 -12.99
CA ILE A 31 8.94 -17.00 -12.23
C ILE A 31 7.61 -17.74 -12.27
N GLU A 32 7.56 -18.85 -13.00
CA GLU A 32 6.35 -19.65 -13.15
C GLU A 32 6.08 -20.53 -11.92
N GLY A 33 4.86 -21.05 -11.81
CA GLY A 33 4.40 -21.79 -10.64
C GLY A 33 5.04 -23.17 -10.43
N ASP A 34 5.76 -23.69 -11.42
CA ASP A 34 6.54 -24.93 -11.34
C ASP A 34 7.96 -24.70 -10.81
N ALA A 35 8.38 -23.45 -10.59
CA ALA A 35 9.67 -23.09 -10.03
C ALA A 35 9.75 -23.24 -8.49
N PHE A 36 8.65 -23.59 -7.83
CA PHE A 36 8.59 -23.84 -6.38
C PHE A 36 7.58 -24.96 -6.09
N SER A 37 7.87 -25.76 -5.07
CA SER A 37 7.06 -26.94 -4.71
C SER A 37 6.21 -26.75 -3.46
N ASN A 38 6.48 -25.69 -2.68
CA ASN A 38 5.81 -25.42 -1.41
C ASN A 38 5.82 -23.91 -1.09
N ASP A 39 5.09 -23.55 -0.04
CA ASP A 39 4.99 -22.16 0.41
C ASP A 39 6.34 -21.57 0.85
N GLU A 40 7.21 -22.37 1.46
CA GLU A 40 8.51 -21.89 1.94
C GLU A 40 9.40 -21.40 0.79
N GLU A 41 9.51 -22.21 -0.26
CA GLU A 41 10.23 -21.87 -1.49
C GLU A 41 9.60 -20.66 -2.20
N MET A 42 8.27 -20.64 -2.34
CA MET A 42 7.54 -19.52 -2.92
C MET A 42 7.85 -18.21 -2.17
N PHE A 43 7.83 -18.25 -0.84
CA PHE A 43 8.12 -17.09 -0.01
C PHE A 43 9.60 -16.70 -0.02
N GLY A 44 10.52 -17.64 -0.24
CA GLY A 44 11.93 -17.36 -0.49
C GLY A 44 12.11 -16.54 -1.77
N LEU A 45 11.53 -17.00 -2.88
CA LEU A 45 11.63 -16.34 -4.19
C LEU A 45 11.07 -14.91 -4.19
N ILE A 46 9.93 -14.68 -3.53
CA ILE A 46 9.37 -13.32 -3.44
C ILE A 46 10.21 -12.43 -2.51
N HIS A 47 10.83 -13.01 -1.48
CA HIS A 47 11.77 -12.29 -0.62
C HIS A 47 13.03 -11.88 -1.37
N ASP A 48 13.55 -12.74 -2.25
CA ASP A 48 14.69 -12.42 -3.11
C ASP A 48 14.36 -11.29 -4.09
N MET A 49 13.18 -11.33 -4.73
CA MET A 49 12.68 -10.24 -5.57
C MET A 49 12.62 -8.91 -4.79
N ARG A 50 12.03 -8.92 -3.59
CA ARG A 50 11.93 -7.73 -2.72
C ARG A 50 13.29 -7.23 -2.28
N SER A 51 14.18 -8.14 -1.91
CA SER A 51 15.55 -7.81 -1.50
C SER A 51 16.30 -7.12 -2.64
N ARG A 52 16.19 -7.62 -3.87
CA ARG A 52 16.77 -6.99 -5.07
C ARG A 52 16.26 -5.57 -5.30
N ILE A 53 14.96 -5.33 -5.10
CA ILE A 53 14.36 -3.99 -5.20
C ILE A 53 14.92 -3.07 -4.11
N ILE A 54 14.93 -3.53 -2.86
CA ILE A 54 15.32 -2.72 -1.69
C ILE A 54 16.80 -2.35 -1.74
N THR A 55 17.67 -3.26 -2.21
CA THR A 55 19.11 -3.01 -2.33
C THR A 55 19.50 -2.26 -3.60
N SER A 56 18.57 -2.10 -4.56
CA SER A 56 18.82 -1.37 -5.80
C SER A 56 19.25 0.08 -5.53
N PRO A 57 20.26 0.63 -6.24
CA PRO A 57 20.74 2.00 -6.05
C PRO A 57 19.68 3.09 -6.18
N CYS A 58 18.64 2.90 -7.00
CA CYS A 58 17.55 3.87 -7.19
C CYS A 58 16.53 3.86 -6.03
N PHE A 59 16.54 2.82 -5.18
CA PHE A 59 15.67 2.70 -4.02
C PHE A 59 16.32 3.30 -2.77
N ASN A 60 16.49 4.62 -2.76
CA ASN A 60 17.40 5.34 -1.85
C ASN A 60 16.76 6.51 -1.08
N GLY A 61 15.43 6.52 -0.94
CA GLY A 61 14.72 7.52 -0.13
C GLY A 61 14.43 8.84 -0.82
N GLN A 62 15.08 9.14 -1.95
CA GLN A 62 14.91 10.43 -2.65
C GLN A 62 13.53 10.57 -3.31
N LYS A 63 13.06 9.51 -3.98
CA LYS A 63 11.79 9.47 -4.71
C LYS A 63 10.78 8.49 -4.11
N VAL A 64 11.28 7.37 -3.59
CA VAL A 64 10.49 6.41 -2.81
C VAL A 64 10.67 6.75 -1.33
N ILE A 65 9.67 7.39 -0.72
CA ILE A 65 9.75 7.89 0.65
C ILE A 65 9.28 6.88 1.70
N GLY A 66 8.58 5.83 1.26
CA GLY A 66 8.12 4.75 2.14
C GLY A 66 7.98 3.43 1.39
N ALA A 67 8.00 2.33 2.14
CA ALA A 67 7.77 0.99 1.61
C ALA A 67 6.86 0.18 2.52
N ILE A 68 5.81 -0.43 1.98
CA ILE A 68 4.89 -1.31 2.72
C ILE A 68 5.39 -2.75 2.56
N LEU A 69 5.63 -3.42 3.68
CA LEU A 69 6.18 -4.77 3.74
C LEU A 69 5.09 -5.79 4.03
N PHE A 70 5.34 -7.02 3.59
CA PHE A 70 4.69 -8.20 4.14
C PHE A 70 5.41 -8.67 5.41
N GLU A 71 4.67 -9.29 6.34
CA GLU A 71 5.18 -9.77 7.64
C GLU A 71 6.47 -10.58 7.52
N ARG A 72 6.51 -11.59 6.64
CA ARG A 72 7.72 -12.41 6.44
C ARG A 72 8.92 -11.62 5.90
N THR A 73 8.69 -10.56 5.13
CA THR A 73 9.77 -9.68 4.64
C THR A 73 10.27 -8.74 5.74
N MET A 74 9.39 -8.26 6.62
CA MET A 74 9.80 -7.54 7.84
C MET A 74 10.66 -8.41 8.76
N ASP A 75 10.40 -9.72 8.80
CA ASP A 75 11.16 -10.68 9.60
C ASP A 75 12.50 -11.08 8.97
N GLY A 76 12.65 -10.91 7.67
CA GLY A 76 13.86 -11.26 6.93
C GLY A 76 14.92 -10.16 6.86
N ASP A 77 16.01 -10.52 6.18
CA ASP A 77 17.14 -9.64 5.90
C ASP A 77 17.27 -9.36 4.39
N ALA A 78 17.77 -8.19 4.04
CA ALA A 78 18.20 -7.84 2.70
C ALA A 78 19.59 -7.20 2.78
N GLY A 79 20.51 -7.56 1.87
CA GLY A 79 21.88 -7.04 1.91
C GLY A 79 22.61 -7.25 3.25
N GLY A 80 22.28 -8.33 3.97
CA GLY A 80 22.87 -8.66 5.28
C GLY A 80 22.36 -7.81 6.45
N LYS A 81 21.25 -7.08 6.29
CA LYS A 81 20.64 -6.25 7.34
C LYS A 81 19.15 -6.54 7.48
N PRO A 82 18.56 -6.41 8.69
CA PRO A 82 17.12 -6.47 8.87
C PRO A 82 16.39 -5.47 7.97
N VAL A 83 15.38 -5.93 7.24
CA VAL A 83 14.75 -5.15 6.17
C VAL A 83 14.23 -3.77 6.64
N PRO A 84 13.48 -3.64 7.76
CA PRO A 84 13.02 -2.32 8.21
C PRO A 84 14.17 -1.35 8.53
N ALA A 85 15.25 -1.87 9.12
CA ALA A 85 16.43 -1.07 9.45
C ALA A 85 17.17 -0.62 8.18
N LEU A 86 17.33 -1.52 7.20
CA LEU A 86 17.93 -1.18 5.91
C LEU A 86 17.09 -0.12 5.17
N LEU A 87 15.77 -0.26 5.13
CA LEU A 87 14.89 0.74 4.52
C LEU A 87 15.14 2.11 5.14
N TRP A 88 15.13 2.20 6.48
CA TRP A 88 15.33 3.47 7.16
C TRP A 88 16.72 4.05 6.95
N GLU A 89 17.78 3.23 6.96
CA GLU A 89 19.14 3.65 6.60
C GLU A 89 19.22 4.26 5.21
N ARG A 90 18.43 3.71 4.27
CA ARG A 90 18.28 4.22 2.90
C ARG A 90 17.29 5.37 2.79
N GLY A 91 16.82 5.92 3.90
CA GLY A 91 15.84 7.00 3.92
C GLY A 91 14.48 6.59 3.38
N VAL A 92 14.07 5.33 3.49
CA VAL A 92 12.74 4.85 3.11
C VAL A 92 11.99 4.45 4.38
N VAL A 93 10.82 5.03 4.62
CA VAL A 93 10.05 4.76 5.84
C VAL A 93 9.35 3.39 5.76
N PRO A 94 9.61 2.46 6.69
CA PRO A 94 9.01 1.13 6.67
C PRO A 94 7.57 1.14 7.21
N PHE A 95 6.65 0.52 6.45
CA PHE A 95 5.29 0.20 6.87
C PHE A 95 5.06 -1.31 6.82
N LEU A 96 4.05 -1.80 7.53
CA LEU A 96 3.68 -3.22 7.55
C LEU A 96 2.22 -3.45 7.16
N LYS A 97 1.97 -4.36 6.24
CA LYS A 97 0.61 -4.88 6.02
C LYS A 97 0.17 -5.76 7.19
N VAL A 98 -1.01 -5.48 7.75
CA VAL A 98 -1.54 -6.17 8.93
C VAL A 98 -2.87 -6.90 8.73
N ASP A 99 -3.58 -6.68 7.61
CA ASP A 99 -4.79 -7.47 7.30
C ASP A 99 -4.46 -8.95 7.00
N LYS A 100 -5.41 -9.83 7.31
CA LYS A 100 -5.30 -11.28 7.07
C LYS A 100 -6.13 -11.74 5.86
N GLY A 101 -6.32 -10.82 4.90
CA GLY A 101 -7.16 -11.02 3.74
C GLY A 101 -8.60 -10.59 3.95
N LEU A 102 -9.45 -10.95 3.00
CA LEU A 102 -10.83 -10.50 2.90
C LEU A 102 -11.81 -11.64 3.20
N GLU A 103 -12.93 -11.31 3.82
CA GLU A 103 -14.12 -12.15 3.88
C GLU A 103 -14.76 -12.29 2.48
N ASP A 104 -15.71 -13.21 2.37
CA ASP A 104 -16.54 -13.33 1.18
C ASP A 104 -17.37 -12.05 0.97
N GLU A 105 -17.75 -11.79 -0.28
CA GLU A 105 -18.53 -10.61 -0.61
C GLU A 105 -19.94 -10.70 0.01
N ALA A 106 -20.31 -9.65 0.72
CA ALA A 106 -21.65 -9.42 1.25
C ALA A 106 -21.96 -7.93 1.14
N ASP A 107 -23.21 -7.59 0.81
CA ASP A 107 -23.66 -6.20 0.63
C ASP A 107 -22.75 -5.38 -0.30
N GLY A 108 -22.26 -6.00 -1.38
CA GLY A 108 -21.41 -5.35 -2.37
C GLY A 108 -20.02 -4.95 -1.88
N VAL A 109 -19.56 -5.49 -0.75
CA VAL A 109 -18.24 -5.21 -0.17
C VAL A 109 -17.59 -6.49 0.35
N GLN A 110 -16.27 -6.43 0.57
CA GLN A 110 -15.51 -7.46 1.25
C GLN A 110 -14.79 -6.85 2.44
N LEU A 111 -15.27 -7.18 3.64
CA LEU A 111 -14.63 -6.81 4.91
C LEU A 111 -13.30 -7.54 5.07
N MET A 112 -12.44 -7.02 5.95
CA MET A 112 -11.23 -7.71 6.36
C MET A 112 -11.58 -8.90 7.25
N LYS A 113 -10.83 -10.00 7.09
CA LYS A 113 -10.89 -11.12 8.03
C LYS A 113 -10.46 -10.68 9.42
N ALA A 114 -11.07 -11.27 10.45
CA ALA A 114 -10.68 -11.02 11.83
C ALA A 114 -9.19 -11.29 12.06
N ASN A 115 -8.50 -10.36 12.72
CA ASN A 115 -7.11 -10.52 13.12
C ASN A 115 -6.97 -10.43 14.65
N PRO A 116 -7.18 -11.55 15.38
CA PRO A 116 -7.01 -11.55 16.82
C PRO A 116 -5.55 -11.28 17.26
N GLY A 117 -4.57 -11.52 16.38
CA GLY A 117 -3.14 -11.31 16.65
C GLY A 117 -2.58 -9.96 16.20
N ILE A 118 -3.41 -8.97 15.85
CA ILE A 118 -2.91 -7.67 15.37
C ILE A 118 -2.10 -6.92 16.43
N ASP A 119 -2.45 -7.07 17.71
CA ASP A 119 -1.76 -6.38 18.81
C ASP A 119 -0.32 -6.90 18.98
N ASP A 120 -0.15 -8.23 18.98
CA ASP A 120 1.17 -8.86 18.99
C ASP A 120 1.98 -8.50 17.73
N LEU A 121 1.33 -8.47 16.56
CA LEU A 121 1.96 -8.07 15.31
C LEU A 121 2.44 -6.60 15.35
N CYS A 122 1.64 -5.69 15.90
CA CYS A 122 2.00 -4.29 16.06
C CYS A 122 3.17 -4.12 17.04
N ALA A 123 3.16 -4.82 18.18
CA ALA A 123 4.27 -4.77 19.13
C ALA A 123 5.60 -5.23 18.49
N ARG A 124 5.58 -6.29 17.68
CA ARG A 124 6.77 -6.73 16.93
C ARG A 124 7.20 -5.73 15.86
N ALA A 125 6.24 -5.10 15.17
CA ALA A 125 6.52 -4.08 14.17
C ALA A 125 7.24 -2.87 14.81
N VAL A 126 6.74 -2.40 15.96
CA VAL A 126 7.39 -1.34 16.75
C VAL A 126 8.81 -1.74 17.16
N ALA A 127 9.00 -2.95 17.68
CA ALA A 127 10.32 -3.45 18.08
C ALA A 127 11.33 -3.50 16.92
N LYS A 128 10.86 -3.65 15.68
CA LYS A 128 11.69 -3.64 14.46
C LYS A 128 11.82 -2.24 13.83
N GLY A 129 11.25 -1.20 14.42
CA GLY A 129 11.33 0.17 13.90
C GLY A 129 10.42 0.45 12.71
N VAL A 130 9.33 -0.32 12.56
CA VAL A 130 8.26 0.01 11.60
C VAL A 130 7.54 1.29 12.05
N PHE A 131 7.25 2.18 11.11
CA PHE A 131 6.61 3.48 11.40
C PHE A 131 5.08 3.38 11.45
N GLY A 132 4.50 2.58 10.56
CA GLY A 132 3.07 2.51 10.38
C GLY A 132 2.62 1.19 9.78
N THR A 133 1.32 1.03 9.62
CA THR A 133 0.74 -0.17 9.04
C THR A 133 -0.11 0.15 7.83
N LYS A 134 -0.59 -0.89 7.15
CA LYS A 134 -1.59 -0.80 6.10
C LYS A 134 -2.55 -1.98 6.20
N MET A 135 -3.83 -1.75 5.91
CA MET A 135 -4.85 -2.81 5.93
C MET A 135 -5.90 -2.56 4.85
N ARG A 136 -6.23 -3.61 4.07
CA ARG A 136 -7.05 -3.52 2.87
C ARG A 136 -8.40 -4.19 3.02
N SER A 137 -9.45 -3.46 2.66
CA SER A 137 -10.79 -3.97 2.38
C SER A 137 -11.20 -3.61 0.95
N VAL A 138 -12.33 -4.14 0.45
CA VAL A 138 -12.77 -3.89 -0.93
C VAL A 138 -14.24 -3.48 -0.98
N ILE A 139 -14.55 -2.52 -1.86
CA ILE A 139 -15.88 -2.06 -2.20
C ILE A 139 -16.12 -2.40 -3.68
N ASN A 140 -17.09 -3.28 -3.96
CA ASN A 140 -17.44 -3.71 -5.32
C ASN A 140 -18.67 -2.95 -5.86
N LEU A 141 -19.61 -2.54 -5.01
CA LEU A 141 -20.85 -1.83 -5.39
C LEU A 141 -21.11 -0.63 -4.47
N ALA A 142 -21.97 0.30 -4.90
CA ALA A 142 -22.36 1.48 -4.15
C ALA A 142 -23.45 1.17 -3.12
N ASN A 143 -23.22 0.15 -2.29
CA ASN A 143 -24.13 -0.24 -1.22
C ASN A 143 -23.82 0.59 0.05
N GLU A 144 -24.77 1.41 0.49
CA GLU A 144 -24.58 2.31 1.64
C GLU A 144 -24.25 1.54 2.94
N ALA A 145 -24.93 0.42 3.22
CA ALA A 145 -24.67 -0.38 4.41
C ALA A 145 -23.29 -1.04 4.36
N GLY A 146 -22.92 -1.61 3.22
CA GLY A 146 -21.61 -2.23 2.99
C GLY A 146 -20.46 -1.23 3.12
N VAL A 147 -20.54 -0.08 2.44
CA VAL A 147 -19.50 0.97 2.52
C VAL A 147 -19.36 1.50 3.94
N LYS A 148 -20.47 1.72 4.65
CA LYS A 148 -20.44 2.13 6.06
C LYS A 148 -19.77 1.08 6.94
N ALA A 149 -20.05 -0.21 6.73
CA ALA A 149 -19.42 -1.30 7.47
C ALA A 149 -17.90 -1.36 7.21
N ILE A 150 -17.47 -1.15 5.96
CA ILE A 150 -16.06 -1.05 5.58
C ILE A 150 -15.36 0.08 6.36
N VAL A 151 -15.90 1.29 6.31
CA VAL A 151 -15.30 2.44 6.99
C VAL A 151 -15.27 2.22 8.50
N ALA A 152 -16.37 1.72 9.10
CA ALA A 152 -16.42 1.43 10.52
C ALA A 152 -15.35 0.40 10.96
N GLN A 153 -15.20 -0.70 10.21
CA GLN A 153 -14.18 -1.72 10.51
C GLN A 153 -12.76 -1.15 10.38
N GLN A 154 -12.50 -0.40 9.31
CA GLN A 154 -11.20 0.23 9.07
C GLN A 154 -10.81 1.17 10.22
N PHE A 155 -11.71 2.05 10.68
CA PHE A 155 -11.41 2.95 11.79
C PHE A 155 -11.29 2.23 13.15
N ALA A 156 -12.03 1.15 13.36
CA ALA A 156 -11.89 0.32 14.57
C ALA A 156 -10.49 -0.33 14.65
N GLU A 157 -10.02 -0.94 13.56
CA GLU A 157 -8.67 -1.50 13.50
C GLU A 157 -7.59 -0.41 13.54
N ALA A 158 -7.83 0.76 12.94
CA ALA A 158 -6.94 1.90 13.03
C ALA A 158 -6.73 2.36 14.48
N ALA A 159 -7.78 2.29 15.31
CA ALA A 159 -7.69 2.63 16.75
C ALA A 159 -6.80 1.64 17.50
N ARG A 160 -6.95 0.34 17.20
CA ARG A 160 -6.10 -0.72 17.77
C ARG A 160 -4.63 -0.50 17.39
N ILE A 161 -4.36 -0.26 16.11
CA ILE A 161 -3.00 0.03 15.61
C ILE A 161 -2.42 1.28 16.27
N ALA A 162 -3.19 2.37 16.33
CA ALA A 162 -2.73 3.66 16.88
C ALA A 162 -2.41 3.55 18.38
N ALA A 163 -3.04 2.63 19.12
CA ALA A 163 -2.72 2.37 20.52
C ALA A 163 -1.28 1.83 20.74
N HIS A 164 -0.65 1.29 19.68
CA HIS A 164 0.76 0.88 19.68
C HIS A 164 1.71 1.97 19.17
N GLY A 165 1.21 3.18 18.87
CA GLY A 165 2.01 4.29 18.36
C GLY A 165 2.39 4.20 16.88
N LEU A 166 1.77 3.28 16.13
CA LEU A 166 1.95 3.14 14.68
C LEU A 166 0.93 4.00 13.92
N VAL A 167 1.33 4.56 12.77
CA VAL A 167 0.40 5.28 11.88
C VAL A 167 -0.36 4.30 10.97
N PRO A 168 -1.70 4.18 11.07
CA PRO A 168 -2.47 3.29 10.21
C PRO A 168 -2.72 3.91 8.83
N ILE A 169 -2.43 3.16 7.76
CA ILE A 169 -2.95 3.40 6.41
C ILE A 169 -4.24 2.60 6.25
N ILE A 170 -5.37 3.32 6.18
CA ILE A 170 -6.71 2.77 5.93
C ILE A 170 -6.89 2.62 4.41
N GLU A 171 -7.15 1.40 3.91
CA GLU A 171 -7.29 1.11 2.47
C GLU A 171 -8.65 0.47 2.11
N PRO A 172 -9.72 1.27 2.03
CA PRO A 172 -10.99 0.86 1.45
C PRO A 172 -10.95 0.98 -0.08
N GLU A 173 -10.47 -0.07 -0.76
CA GLU A 173 -10.32 -0.07 -2.22
C GLU A 173 -11.68 -0.13 -2.91
N VAL A 174 -12.03 0.90 -3.68
CA VAL A 174 -13.14 0.81 -4.65
C VAL A 174 -12.65 0.09 -5.89
N ASN A 175 -13.33 -0.98 -6.29
CA ASN A 175 -12.99 -1.74 -7.48
C ASN A 175 -13.19 -0.87 -8.75
N ILE A 176 -12.11 -0.60 -9.47
CA ILE A 176 -12.16 0.29 -10.65
C ILE A 176 -13.02 -0.25 -11.80
N LYS A 177 -13.39 -1.54 -11.76
CA LYS A 177 -14.27 -2.20 -12.73
C LYS A 177 -15.74 -2.20 -12.31
N SER A 178 -16.07 -1.64 -11.15
CA SER A 178 -17.46 -1.53 -10.70
C SER A 178 -18.26 -0.70 -11.70
N ALA A 179 -19.47 -1.17 -12.04
CA ALA A 179 -20.43 -0.38 -12.82
C ALA A 179 -20.95 0.84 -12.03
N GLU A 180 -20.78 0.85 -10.70
CA GLU A 180 -21.26 1.87 -9.79
C GLU A 180 -20.10 2.66 -9.15
N ARG A 181 -18.92 2.64 -9.77
CA ARG A 181 -17.67 3.19 -9.21
C ARG A 181 -17.82 4.64 -8.73
N ASP A 182 -18.39 5.53 -9.55
CA ASP A 182 -18.58 6.94 -9.16
C ASP A 182 -19.47 7.08 -7.91
N ALA A 183 -20.57 6.32 -7.85
CA ALA A 183 -21.46 6.32 -6.69
C ALA A 183 -20.76 5.74 -5.45
N ALA A 184 -19.97 4.67 -5.62
CA ALA A 184 -19.17 4.08 -4.54
C ALA A 184 -18.08 5.05 -4.03
N ASP A 185 -17.40 5.77 -4.93
CA ASP A 185 -16.40 6.79 -4.58
C ASP A 185 -17.04 7.90 -3.72
N ARG A 186 -18.22 8.39 -4.10
CA ARG A 186 -18.95 9.44 -3.35
C ARG A 186 -19.45 8.95 -1.99
N LEU A 187 -19.98 7.72 -1.91
CA LEU A 187 -20.36 7.12 -0.64
C LEU A 187 -19.14 6.94 0.27
N LEU A 188 -18.02 6.46 -0.28
CA LEU A 188 -16.79 6.30 0.47
C LEU A 188 -16.29 7.65 1.02
N LEU A 189 -16.29 8.71 0.21
CA LEU A 189 -15.94 10.07 0.65
C LEU A 189 -16.82 10.50 1.83
N LYS A 190 -18.15 10.39 1.69
CA LYS A 190 -19.12 10.77 2.74
C LYS A 190 -18.85 10.04 4.05
N GLU A 191 -18.78 8.71 4.01
CA GLU A 191 -18.61 7.90 5.22
C GLU A 191 -17.23 8.10 5.85
N THR A 192 -16.18 8.27 5.03
CA THR A 192 -14.81 8.54 5.52
C THR A 192 -14.71 9.90 6.19
N LEU A 193 -15.32 10.95 5.63
CA LEU A 193 -15.37 12.27 6.29
C LEU A 193 -16.08 12.19 7.64
N ALA A 194 -17.24 11.53 7.70
CA ALA A 194 -17.97 11.37 8.96
C ALA A 194 -17.14 10.61 10.01
N ALA A 195 -16.42 9.56 9.61
CA ALA A 195 -15.53 8.81 10.49
C ALA A 195 -14.33 9.65 10.95
N LEU A 196 -13.74 10.44 10.06
CA LEU A 196 -12.67 11.37 10.39
C LEU A 196 -13.14 12.47 11.34
N ASP A 197 -14.34 13.03 11.18
CA ASP A 197 -14.90 14.03 12.09
C ASP A 197 -15.05 13.47 13.51
N ALA A 198 -15.51 12.21 13.61
CA ALA A 198 -15.63 11.49 14.88
C ALA A 198 -14.30 10.97 15.45
N TRP A 199 -13.24 10.87 14.64
CA TRP A 199 -11.96 10.29 15.04
C TRP A 199 -11.25 11.10 16.13
N THR A 200 -10.85 10.47 17.22
CA THR A 200 -10.15 11.14 18.34
C THR A 200 -8.70 10.72 18.49
N GLY A 201 -8.23 9.77 17.68
CA GLY A 201 -6.85 9.30 17.69
C GLY A 201 -5.88 10.24 16.96
N ALA A 202 -4.61 9.83 16.91
CA ALA A 202 -3.60 10.50 16.10
C ALA A 202 -3.97 10.49 14.60
N PRO A 203 -3.42 11.41 13.78
CA PRO A 203 -3.70 11.44 12.35
C PRO A 203 -3.44 10.09 11.65
N VAL A 204 -4.34 9.72 10.74
CA VAL A 204 -4.27 8.49 9.94
C VAL A 204 -3.79 8.79 8.53
N MET A 205 -3.40 7.77 7.78
CA MET A 205 -3.20 7.87 6.34
C MET A 205 -4.34 7.15 5.62
N LEU A 206 -4.64 7.58 4.40
CA LEU A 206 -5.65 6.97 3.56
C LEU A 206 -5.00 6.44 2.29
N LYS A 207 -5.33 5.20 1.90
CA LYS A 207 -4.95 4.65 0.60
C LYS A 207 -6.20 4.33 -0.20
N LEU A 208 -6.42 5.09 -1.27
CA LEU A 208 -7.69 5.08 -2.01
C LEU A 208 -7.45 4.65 -3.45
N SER A 209 -8.48 4.11 -4.09
CA SER A 209 -8.52 4.05 -5.55
C SER A 209 -8.52 5.49 -6.09
N LEU A 210 -7.86 5.73 -7.22
CA LEU A 210 -8.02 7.01 -7.91
C LEU A 210 -9.51 7.19 -8.25
N PRO A 211 -10.13 8.33 -7.93
CA PRO A 211 -11.57 8.50 -8.09
C PRO A 211 -11.94 8.59 -9.58
N THR A 212 -13.19 8.28 -9.90
CA THR A 212 -13.74 8.46 -11.25
C THR A 212 -13.75 9.95 -11.65
N GLU A 213 -14.15 10.81 -10.71
CA GLU A 213 -14.06 12.27 -10.85
C GLU A 213 -12.77 12.78 -10.21
N ALA A 214 -11.87 13.34 -11.01
CA ALA A 214 -10.63 13.91 -10.51
C ALA A 214 -10.88 15.00 -9.47
N GLY A 215 -10.13 14.97 -8.37
CA GLY A 215 -10.28 15.92 -7.26
C GLY A 215 -11.40 15.60 -6.28
N LEU A 216 -12.21 14.55 -6.50
CA LEU A 216 -13.30 14.16 -5.59
C LEU A 216 -12.83 13.99 -4.14
N PHE A 217 -11.64 13.42 -3.92
CA PHE A 217 -11.08 13.19 -2.59
C PHE A 217 -10.28 14.37 -2.02
N GLN A 218 -10.29 15.56 -2.63
CA GLN A 218 -9.62 16.75 -2.09
C GLN A 218 -10.02 17.07 -0.64
N PRO A 219 -11.31 16.95 -0.23
CA PRO A 219 -11.67 17.16 1.17
C PRO A 219 -10.96 16.22 2.16
N LEU A 220 -10.54 15.03 1.73
CA LEU A 220 -9.76 14.10 2.54
C LEU A 220 -8.28 14.50 2.60
N VAL A 221 -7.73 15.05 1.52
CA VAL A 221 -6.37 15.58 1.47
C VAL A 221 -6.23 16.77 2.43
N ASP A 222 -7.23 17.64 2.47
CA ASP A 222 -7.22 18.86 3.29
C ASP A 222 -7.62 18.61 4.75
N HIS A 223 -8.07 17.40 5.09
CA HIS A 223 -8.60 17.11 6.41
C HIS A 223 -7.49 17.07 7.49
N PRO A 224 -7.61 17.78 8.63
CA PRO A 224 -6.53 17.93 9.61
C PRO A 224 -6.12 16.62 10.32
N LYS A 225 -7.00 15.61 10.29
CA LYS A 225 -6.72 14.26 10.85
C LYS A 225 -6.16 13.28 9.81
N VAL A 226 -5.91 13.74 8.58
CA VAL A 226 -5.27 12.93 7.54
C VAL A 226 -3.82 13.41 7.39
N LEU A 227 -2.87 12.51 7.64
CA LEU A 227 -1.45 12.78 7.51
C LEU A 227 -1.02 12.84 6.04
N ARG A 228 -1.56 11.92 5.22
CA ARG A 228 -1.35 11.85 3.78
C ARG A 228 -2.40 10.97 3.13
N VAL A 229 -2.78 11.32 1.89
CA VAL A 229 -3.54 10.44 1.00
C VAL A 229 -2.59 9.85 -0.02
N VAL A 230 -2.68 8.54 -0.21
CA VAL A 230 -1.92 7.80 -1.22
C VAL A 230 -2.88 7.02 -2.13
N ALA A 231 -2.48 6.73 -3.36
CA ALA A 231 -3.33 6.05 -4.34
C ALA A 231 -2.80 4.65 -4.69
N LEU A 232 -3.68 3.65 -4.67
CA LEU A 232 -3.39 2.36 -5.32
C LEU A 232 -3.61 2.48 -6.84
N SER A 233 -2.89 1.69 -7.64
CA SER A 233 -3.08 1.70 -9.11
C SER A 233 -4.37 1.01 -9.56
N GLY A 234 -5.00 0.20 -8.70
CA GLY A 234 -6.36 -0.34 -8.91
C GLY A 234 -6.50 -1.36 -10.03
N GLY A 235 -5.47 -1.60 -10.85
CA GLY A 235 -5.57 -2.39 -12.07
C GLY A 235 -5.12 -1.66 -13.32
N PHE A 236 -4.94 -0.34 -13.27
CA PHE A 236 -4.29 0.41 -14.33
C PHE A 236 -2.84 -0.04 -14.52
N ALA A 237 -2.38 0.01 -15.76
CA ALA A 237 -0.95 -0.06 -16.09
C ALA A 237 -0.26 1.22 -15.58
N ARG A 238 1.07 1.19 -15.38
CA ARG A 238 1.79 2.33 -14.78
C ARG A 238 1.56 3.65 -15.51
N PRO A 239 1.64 3.74 -16.86
CA PRO A 239 1.49 5.04 -17.53
C PRO A 239 0.09 5.64 -17.34
N GLU A 240 -0.95 4.80 -17.42
CA GLU A 240 -2.33 5.23 -17.19
C GLU A 240 -2.56 5.63 -15.73
N ALA A 241 -2.04 4.85 -14.78
CA ALA A 241 -2.12 5.18 -13.36
C ALA A 241 -1.43 6.52 -13.04
N CYS A 242 -0.29 6.81 -13.68
CA CYS A 242 0.43 8.07 -13.51
C CYS A 242 -0.34 9.26 -14.09
N VAL A 243 -0.97 9.11 -15.27
CA VAL A 243 -1.83 10.13 -15.87
C VAL A 243 -3.03 10.43 -14.97
N GLU A 244 -3.72 9.41 -14.46
CA GLU A 244 -4.86 9.61 -13.55
C GLU A 244 -4.44 10.19 -12.20
N LEU A 245 -3.28 9.78 -11.66
CA LEU A 245 -2.75 10.30 -10.40
C LEU A 245 -2.48 11.81 -10.49
N ALA A 246 -1.83 12.27 -11.57
CA ALA A 246 -1.46 13.67 -11.76
C ALA A 246 -2.67 14.63 -11.80
N LYS A 247 -3.89 14.12 -11.98
CA LYS A 247 -5.13 14.91 -11.93
C LYS A 247 -5.63 15.17 -10.51
N ASN A 248 -5.00 14.60 -9.48
CA ASN A 248 -5.45 14.63 -8.09
C ASN A 248 -4.39 15.27 -7.17
N PRO A 249 -4.34 16.61 -7.07
CA PRO A 249 -3.34 17.32 -6.28
C PRO A 249 -3.28 16.85 -4.83
N GLY A 250 -2.05 16.69 -4.31
CA GLY A 250 -1.81 16.26 -2.93
C GLY A 250 -1.98 14.76 -2.66
N ILE A 251 -2.43 13.97 -3.64
CA ILE A 251 -2.41 12.50 -3.59
C ILE A 251 -1.11 11.98 -4.21
N ILE A 252 -0.38 11.12 -3.50
CA ILE A 252 0.84 10.48 -4.01
C ILE A 252 0.61 9.00 -4.34
N ALA A 253 1.46 8.38 -5.15
CA ALA A 253 1.30 6.95 -5.44
C ALA A 253 1.59 6.06 -4.21
N SER A 254 0.89 4.92 -4.15
CA SER A 254 1.24 3.75 -3.37
C SER A 254 1.06 2.48 -4.20
N PHE A 255 1.96 2.29 -5.17
CA PHE A 255 1.83 1.25 -6.20
C PHE A 255 2.59 -0.03 -5.85
N SER A 256 1.98 -1.18 -6.17
CA SER A 256 2.64 -2.49 -6.19
C SER A 256 2.89 -2.91 -7.63
N ARG A 257 1.92 -3.57 -8.27
CA ARG A 257 2.05 -4.13 -9.63
C ARG A 257 2.53 -3.12 -10.66
N ALA A 258 2.00 -1.90 -10.64
CA ALA A 258 2.42 -0.85 -11.58
C ALA A 258 3.91 -0.46 -11.41
N LEU A 259 4.48 -0.51 -10.21
CA LEU A 259 5.91 -0.30 -10.00
C LEU A 259 6.75 -1.46 -10.54
N LEU A 260 6.21 -2.69 -10.50
CA LEU A 260 6.95 -3.93 -10.73
C LEU A 260 6.75 -4.51 -12.14
N GLU A 261 5.82 -3.97 -12.95
CA GLU A 261 5.30 -4.63 -14.16
C GLU A 261 6.34 -4.91 -15.24
N ASP A 262 7.45 -4.18 -15.26
CA ASP A 262 8.54 -4.35 -16.23
C ASP A 262 9.74 -5.11 -15.68
N LEU A 263 9.75 -5.46 -14.38
CA LEU A 263 10.88 -6.16 -13.78
C LEU A 263 10.80 -7.65 -14.10
N ARG A 264 11.94 -8.25 -14.48
CA ARG A 264 12.04 -9.70 -14.74
C ARG A 264 13.21 -10.31 -13.99
N HIS A 265 13.06 -11.55 -13.54
CA HIS A 265 14.10 -12.29 -12.85
C HIS A 265 15.39 -12.36 -13.69
N GLN A 266 15.26 -12.63 -14.99
CA GLN A 266 16.38 -12.89 -15.88
C GLN A 266 17.15 -11.64 -16.30
N MET A 267 16.67 -10.44 -15.96
CA MET A 267 17.40 -9.19 -16.25
C MET A 267 18.75 -9.19 -15.54
N SER A 268 19.77 -8.67 -16.23
CA SER A 268 21.01 -8.25 -15.57
C SER A 268 20.72 -7.17 -14.52
N ASP A 269 21.66 -6.95 -13.60
CA ASP A 269 21.49 -5.91 -12.58
C ASP A 269 21.39 -4.52 -13.19
N ASP A 270 22.12 -4.23 -14.27
CA ASP A 270 22.05 -2.95 -14.97
C ASP A 270 20.67 -2.72 -15.62
N GLU A 271 20.15 -3.74 -16.32
CA GLU A 271 18.80 -3.67 -16.92
C GLU A 271 17.71 -3.53 -15.86
N PHE A 272 17.82 -4.29 -14.76
CA PHE A 272 16.88 -4.23 -13.66
C PHE A 272 16.87 -2.85 -13.00
N ASN A 273 18.06 -2.30 -12.70
CA ASN A 273 18.19 -0.99 -12.06
C ASN A 273 17.71 0.14 -12.98
N ALA A 274 17.99 0.05 -14.29
CA ALA A 274 17.50 1.02 -15.26
C ALA A 274 15.96 0.98 -15.39
N SER A 275 15.37 -0.22 -15.47
CA SER A 275 13.92 -0.42 -15.54
C SER A 275 13.21 0.10 -14.28
N LEU A 276 13.70 -0.31 -13.09
CA LEU A 276 13.16 0.17 -11.81
C LEU A 276 13.33 1.67 -11.64
N GLY A 277 14.49 2.24 -12.03
CA GLY A 277 14.75 3.67 -12.00
C GLY A 277 13.77 4.46 -12.87
N GLY A 278 13.54 4.01 -14.12
CA GLY A 278 12.56 4.64 -15.02
C GLY A 278 11.14 4.59 -14.46
N ALA A 279 10.72 3.47 -13.88
CA ALA A 279 9.42 3.35 -13.24
C ALA A 279 9.29 4.27 -12.01
N ILE A 280 10.33 4.37 -11.18
CA ILE A 280 10.39 5.29 -10.03
C ILE A 280 10.28 6.74 -10.50
N ASP A 281 10.97 7.11 -11.57
CA ASP A 281 10.97 8.47 -12.12
C ASP A 281 9.58 8.88 -12.61
N GLU A 282 8.91 7.99 -13.34
CA GLU A 282 7.55 8.21 -13.86
C GLU A 282 6.52 8.38 -12.72
N ILE A 283 6.55 7.46 -11.75
CA ILE A 283 5.61 7.48 -10.61
C ILE A 283 5.88 8.69 -9.71
N HIS A 284 7.16 9.05 -9.52
CA HIS A 284 7.56 10.23 -8.76
C HIS A 284 7.01 11.49 -9.40
N ALA A 285 7.24 11.68 -10.71
CA ALA A 285 6.77 12.85 -11.44
C ALA A 285 5.25 13.02 -11.32
N ALA A 286 4.48 11.94 -11.45
CA ALA A 286 3.03 11.97 -11.27
C ALA A 286 2.60 12.27 -9.83
N SER A 287 3.36 11.83 -8.82
CA SER A 287 3.05 12.04 -7.40
C SER A 287 3.35 13.47 -6.92
N VAL A 288 4.15 14.24 -7.65
CA VAL A 288 4.53 15.62 -7.30
C VAL A 288 3.98 16.66 -8.30
N ALA A 289 3.08 16.22 -9.18
CA ALA A 289 2.44 17.06 -10.20
C ALA A 289 1.43 18.07 -9.62
#